data_AF-A0A7G5LQH9-F1
#
_entry.id   AF-A0A7G5LQH9-F1
#
_cell.length_a   1.000
_cell.length_b   1.000
_cell.length_c   1.000
_cell.angle_alpha   90.00
_cell.angle_beta   90.00
_cell.angle_gamma   90.00
#
_symmetry.space_group_name_H-M   'P 1'
#
loop_
_entity.id
_entity.type
_entity.pdbx_description
1 polymer ?
#
loop_
_entity_poly.entity_id
_entity_poly.type
_entity_poly.pdbx_seq_one_letter_code
_entity_poly.pdbx_strand_id
1 'polypeptide(L)'
;MKLTWFGNTAFRIHAGGKILVIDAQGAVGVDHKELCSGADVLLQTSAPVDVISGSSWKPMPRQRLLDADGALREVVVAKLGQGAFVFDSEDEPPLLLLSESVPELGKWADKAVVLIAGGDLAGLADTLTDAAAPRLIALAGGDEEIGAAFEILRSKLDGTGVVALEHGLAVEA
;
A
#
# COMPACT_ATOMS: atom_id res chain seq x y z
N MET A 1 -2.56 10.92 2.84
CA MET A 1 -1.70 10.25 1.84
C MET A 1 -2.25 10.43 0.42
N LYS A 2 -1.40 10.43 -0.63
CA LYS A 2 -1.84 10.47 -2.04
C LYS A 2 -1.33 9.25 -2.81
N LEU A 3 -2.22 8.53 -3.47
CA LEU A 3 -1.97 7.28 -4.18
C LEU A 3 -2.19 7.50 -5.68
N THR A 4 -1.32 6.97 -6.54
CA THR A 4 -1.53 6.96 -7.99
C THR A 4 -1.03 5.64 -8.56
N TRP A 5 -1.91 4.94 -9.28
CA TRP A 5 -1.63 3.65 -9.90
C TRP A 5 -1.33 3.81 -11.39
N PHE A 6 -0.29 3.14 -11.87
CA PHE A 6 0.15 3.19 -13.27
C PHE A 6 0.11 1.81 -13.94
N GLY A 7 -0.72 0.88 -13.47
CA GLY A 7 -0.83 -0.47 -14.03
C GLY A 7 0.03 -1.50 -13.28
N ASN A 8 -0.35 -2.77 -13.35
CA ASN A 8 0.29 -3.87 -12.61
C ASN A 8 0.47 -3.50 -11.12
N THR A 9 1.69 -3.64 -10.58
CA THR A 9 2.08 -3.21 -9.23
C THR A 9 2.79 -1.85 -9.23
N ALA A 10 2.70 -1.07 -10.31
CA ALA A 10 3.38 0.21 -10.43
C ALA A 10 2.60 1.34 -9.74
N PHE A 11 3.21 1.96 -8.73
CA PHE A 11 2.60 3.05 -7.97
C PHE A 11 3.54 4.23 -7.80
N ARG A 12 2.96 5.42 -7.71
CA ARG A 12 3.59 6.60 -7.11
C ARG A 12 2.76 7.03 -5.91
N ILE A 13 3.41 7.13 -4.75
CA ILE A 13 2.77 7.39 -3.47
C ILE A 13 3.44 8.60 -2.83
N HIS A 14 2.64 9.57 -2.40
CA HIS A 14 3.10 10.69 -1.57
C HIS A 14 2.61 10.50 -0.14
N ALA A 15 3.55 10.38 0.80
CA ALA A 15 3.26 10.14 2.20
C ALA A 15 4.36 10.76 3.08
N GLY A 16 3.98 11.47 4.15
CA GLY A 16 4.93 12.09 5.08
C GLY A 16 5.90 13.07 4.42
N GLY A 17 5.48 13.76 3.35
CA GLY A 17 6.34 14.67 2.58
C GLY A 17 7.37 13.96 1.68
N LYS A 18 7.29 12.63 1.55
CA LYS A 18 8.18 11.79 0.74
C LYS A 18 7.45 11.18 -0.44
N ILE A 19 8.21 10.83 -1.47
CA ILE A 19 7.73 10.19 -2.69
C ILE A 19 8.29 8.77 -2.77
N LEU A 20 7.39 7.79 -2.70
CA LEU A 20 7.68 6.38 -2.90
C LEU A 20 7.21 5.98 -4.31
N VAL A 21 8.06 5.23 -5.01
CA VAL A 21 7.71 4.60 -6.30
C VAL A 21 7.93 3.10 -6.19
N ILE A 22 6.92 2.34 -6.58
CA ILE A 22 6.92 0.87 -6.56
C ILE A 22 6.90 0.37 -8.00
N ASP A 23 7.75 -0.62 -8.32
CA ASP A 23 7.76 -1.38 -9.58
C ASP A 23 7.62 -0.53 -10.84
N ALA A 24 8.37 0.57 -10.95
CA ALA A 24 8.24 1.53 -12.05
C ALA A 24 8.36 0.91 -13.45
N GLN A 25 9.08 -0.21 -13.59
CA GLN A 25 9.22 -0.94 -14.86
C GLN A 25 7.92 -1.60 -15.33
N GLY A 26 6.99 -1.88 -14.41
CA GLY A 26 5.68 -2.43 -14.72
C GLY A 26 4.64 -1.38 -15.11
N ALA A 27 5.01 -0.10 -15.15
CA ALA A 27 4.10 0.97 -15.49
C ALA A 27 3.64 0.89 -16.95
N VAL A 28 2.38 1.24 -17.18
CA VAL A 28 1.73 1.33 -18.49
C VAL A 28 1.45 2.81 -18.76
N GLY A 29 1.63 3.28 -19.99
CA GLY A 29 1.26 4.65 -20.39
C GLY A 29 2.15 5.78 -19.84
N VAL A 30 3.17 5.49 -19.04
CA VAL A 30 4.16 6.46 -18.54
C VAL A 30 5.57 5.88 -18.64
N ASP A 31 6.57 6.71 -18.94
CA ASP A 31 7.98 6.29 -18.92
C ASP A 31 8.46 6.09 -17.48
N HIS A 32 9.18 4.99 -17.23
CA HIS A 32 9.63 4.65 -15.88
C HIS A 32 10.61 5.69 -15.30
N LYS A 33 11.39 6.41 -16.11
CA LYS A 33 12.30 7.46 -15.62
C LYS A 33 11.51 8.69 -15.18
N GLU A 34 10.47 9.04 -15.93
CA GLU A 34 9.54 10.10 -15.52
C GLU A 34 8.84 9.72 -14.22
N LEU A 35 8.36 8.48 -14.11
CA LEU A 35 7.72 7.96 -12.91
C LEU A 35 8.66 7.95 -11.70
N CYS A 36 9.95 7.67 -11.87
CA CYS A 36 10.95 7.71 -10.80
C CYS A 36 11.45 9.12 -10.48
N SER A 37 11.13 10.13 -11.29
CA SER A 37 11.66 11.48 -11.11
C SER A 37 11.21 12.08 -9.77
N GLY A 38 12.19 12.54 -8.98
CA GLY A 38 11.97 13.11 -7.65
C GLY A 38 11.50 12.10 -6.60
N ALA A 39 11.61 10.79 -6.85
CA ALA A 39 11.33 9.78 -5.84
C ALA A 39 12.41 9.78 -4.75
N ASP A 40 11.99 9.75 -3.49
CA ASP A 40 12.86 9.55 -2.33
C ASP A 40 13.16 8.06 -2.14
N VAL A 41 12.17 7.20 -2.42
CA VAL A 41 12.28 5.74 -2.24
C VAL A 41 11.84 5.03 -3.51
N LEU A 42 12.69 4.11 -3.98
CA LEU A 42 12.39 3.20 -5.10
C LEU A 42 12.32 1.78 -4.56
N LEU A 43 11.17 1.13 -4.72
CA LEU A 43 10.97 -0.26 -4.36
C LEU A 43 10.77 -1.11 -5.61
N GLN A 44 11.48 -2.24 -5.66
CA GLN A 44 11.17 -3.35 -6.56
C GLN A 44 10.67 -4.52 -5.71
N THR A 45 9.40 -4.93 -5.88
CA THR A 45 8.78 -5.99 -5.06
C THR A 45 9.45 -7.35 -5.27
N SER A 46 10.06 -7.55 -6.44
CA SER A 46 10.84 -8.73 -6.81
C SER A 46 12.24 -8.79 -6.19
N ALA A 47 12.72 -7.70 -5.57
CA ALA A 47 14.03 -7.68 -4.95
C ALA A 47 14.09 -8.61 -3.71
N PRO A 48 15.22 -9.29 -3.48
CA PRO A 48 15.43 -10.06 -2.25
C PRO A 48 15.59 -9.10 -1.07
N VAL A 49 14.64 -9.15 -0.13
CA VAL A 49 14.62 -8.37 1.10
C VAL A 49 14.25 -9.29 2.24
N ASP A 50 14.88 -9.10 3.40
CA ASP A 50 14.57 -9.87 4.61
C ASP A 50 13.09 -9.71 5.00
N VAL A 51 12.46 -10.84 5.29
CA VAL A 51 11.06 -10.87 5.70
C VAL A 51 10.98 -10.76 7.22
N ILE A 52 10.14 -9.85 7.69
CA ILE A 52 9.82 -9.71 9.12
C ILE A 52 8.37 -10.10 9.39
N SER A 53 8.07 -10.42 10.64
CA SER A 53 6.72 -10.81 11.06
C SER A 53 5.78 -9.60 11.12
N GLY A 54 4.70 -9.63 10.34
CA GLY A 54 3.66 -8.59 10.37
C GLY A 54 2.90 -8.52 11.69
N SER A 55 2.74 -9.63 12.42
CA SER A 55 2.09 -9.67 13.73
C SER A 55 2.89 -8.98 14.84
N SER A 56 4.23 -8.93 14.71
CA SER A 56 5.13 -8.25 15.66
C SER A 56 5.57 -6.85 15.22
N TRP A 57 5.36 -6.50 13.95
CA TRP A 57 5.65 -5.16 13.43
C TRP A 57 4.78 -4.09 14.11
N LYS A 58 5.35 -2.91 14.27
CA LYS A 58 4.67 -1.75 14.88
C LYS A 58 4.96 -0.50 14.06
N PRO A 59 3.96 0.37 13.86
CA PRO A 59 4.18 1.70 13.32
C PRO A 59 5.17 2.49 14.17
N MET A 60 5.90 3.34 13.49
CA MET A 60 6.78 4.34 14.04
C MET A 60 6.01 5.20 15.04
N PRO A 61 6.56 5.40 16.25
CA PRO A 61 5.95 6.32 17.19
C PRO A 61 6.01 7.74 16.62
N ARG A 62 4.89 8.46 16.74
CA ARG A 62 4.80 9.89 16.39
C ARG A 62 5.88 10.69 17.13
N GLN A 63 6.59 11.54 16.41
CA GLN A 63 7.57 12.43 17.02
C GLN A 63 6.83 13.53 17.80
N ARG A 64 7.37 13.89 18.97
CA ARG A 64 6.84 15.03 19.71
C ARG A 64 7.40 16.30 19.08
N LEU A 65 6.57 17.33 18.97
CA LEU A 65 7.00 18.63 18.43
C LEU A 65 8.20 19.24 19.18
N LEU A 66 8.35 18.90 20.46
CA LEU A 66 9.49 19.34 21.29
C LEU A 66 10.82 18.67 20.90
N ASP A 67 10.74 17.51 20.27
CA ASP A 67 11.88 16.69 19.86
C ASP A 67 12.12 16.79 18.34
N ALA A 68 11.33 17.60 17.62
CA ALA A 68 11.46 17.79 16.18
C ALA A 68 12.57 18.80 15.88
N ASP A 69 13.59 18.36 15.15
CA ASP A 69 14.71 19.20 14.68
C ASP A 69 14.43 19.86 13.32
N GLY A 70 13.21 19.65 12.78
CA GLY A 70 12.77 20.18 11.50
C GLY A 70 13.13 19.30 10.29
N ALA A 71 13.83 18.18 10.49
CA ALA A 71 14.08 17.22 9.43
C ALA A 71 12.87 16.29 9.22
N LEU A 72 12.54 15.99 7.96
CA LEU A 72 11.56 14.95 7.64
C LEU A 72 12.13 13.58 7.99
N ARG A 73 11.33 12.75 8.68
CA ARG A 73 11.72 11.37 8.96
C ARG A 73 11.70 10.52 7.71
N GLU A 74 12.61 9.55 7.65
CA GLU A 74 12.63 8.59 6.54
C GLU A 74 11.44 7.64 6.59
N VAL A 75 10.95 7.25 5.41
CA VAL A 75 9.91 6.24 5.27
C VAL A 75 10.51 4.88 5.64
N VAL A 76 9.85 4.16 6.54
CA VAL A 76 10.19 2.77 6.83
C VAL A 76 9.54 1.88 5.79
N VAL A 77 10.33 0.98 5.19
CA VAL A 77 9.84 -0.04 4.25
C VAL A 77 10.22 -1.40 4.79
N ALA A 78 9.26 -2.31 4.91
CA ALA A 78 9.52 -3.67 5.34
C ALA A 78 8.70 -4.69 4.55
N LYS A 79 9.32 -5.83 4.25
CA LYS A 79 8.65 -6.98 3.62
C LYS A 79 8.05 -7.87 4.71
N LEU A 80 6.76 -8.14 4.62
CA LEU A 80 6.01 -8.95 5.60
C LEU A 80 5.73 -10.37 5.11
N GLY A 81 5.95 -10.64 3.82
CA GLY A 81 5.68 -11.91 3.20
C GLY A 81 5.87 -11.85 1.69
N GLN A 82 5.36 -12.85 0.99
CA GLN A 82 5.38 -12.87 -0.47
C GLN A 82 4.37 -11.84 -1.03
N GLY A 83 4.86 -10.91 -1.84
CA GLY A 83 4.05 -9.81 -2.37
C GLY A 83 3.44 -8.89 -1.30
N ALA A 84 4.00 -8.84 -0.08
CA ALA A 84 3.45 -8.04 1.02
C ALA A 84 4.49 -7.08 1.59
N PHE A 85 4.23 -5.77 1.49
CA PHE A 85 5.13 -4.71 1.97
C PHE A 85 4.37 -3.69 2.79
N VAL A 86 4.93 -3.30 3.94
CA VAL A 86 4.44 -2.19 4.74
C VAL A 86 5.35 -0.98 4.57
N PHE A 87 4.73 0.19 4.40
CA PHE A 87 5.36 1.49 4.38
C PHE A 87 4.79 2.32 5.50
N ASP A 88 5.67 3.00 6.22
CA ASP A 88 5.27 3.80 7.35
C ASP A 88 6.01 5.13 7.32
N SER A 89 5.25 6.20 7.40
CA SER A 89 5.71 7.57 7.28
C SER A 89 5.07 8.43 8.35
N GLU A 90 5.72 9.54 8.67
CA GLU A 90 5.22 10.44 9.71
C GLU A 90 3.83 11.00 9.39
N ASP A 91 2.98 11.04 10.43
CA ASP A 91 1.61 11.54 10.43
C ASP A 91 0.63 10.94 9.41
N GLU A 92 1.03 9.89 8.71
CA GLU A 92 0.17 9.11 7.81
C GLU A 92 -0.18 7.76 8.44
N PRO A 93 -1.31 7.15 8.04
CA PRO A 93 -1.56 5.75 8.35
C PRO A 93 -0.53 4.84 7.67
N PRO A 94 -0.18 3.68 8.24
CA PRO A 94 0.63 2.69 7.55
C PRO A 94 -0.01 2.29 6.22
N LEU A 95 0.80 2.20 5.18
CA LEU A 95 0.39 1.68 3.88
C LEU A 95 0.82 0.23 3.76
N LEU A 96 -0.10 -0.67 3.48
CA LEU A 96 0.19 -2.08 3.19
C LEU A 96 -0.07 -2.34 1.71
N LEU A 97 0.96 -2.75 0.97
CA LEU A 97 0.81 -3.31 -0.38
C LEU A 97 0.65 -4.83 -0.30
N LEU A 98 -0.35 -5.36 -0.98
CA LEU A 98 -0.61 -6.78 -1.16
C LEU A 98 -0.70 -7.10 -2.66
N SER A 99 0.13 -8.02 -3.15
CA SER A 99 0.12 -8.44 -4.55
C SER A 99 0.14 -9.94 -4.80
N GLU A 100 0.38 -10.75 -3.77
CA GLU A 100 0.43 -12.21 -3.92
C GLU A 100 -0.17 -12.94 -2.71
N SER A 101 0.08 -12.48 -1.48
CA SER A 101 -0.45 -13.13 -0.27
C SER A 101 -0.73 -12.14 0.85
N VAL A 102 -1.66 -12.50 1.73
CA VAL A 102 -1.91 -11.78 2.99
C VAL A 102 -1.08 -12.44 4.10
N PRO A 103 -0.06 -11.76 4.66
CA PRO A 103 0.73 -12.32 5.75
C PRO A 103 -0.05 -12.30 7.07
N GLU A 104 0.51 -12.88 8.13
CA GLU A 104 -0.02 -12.63 9.47
C GLU A 104 0.08 -11.14 9.83
N LEU A 105 -1.06 -10.53 10.16
CA LEU A 105 -1.17 -9.11 10.48
C LEU A 105 -1.28 -8.89 11.99
N GLY A 106 -0.73 -7.77 12.45
CA GLY A 106 -0.96 -7.27 13.81
C GLY A 106 -2.11 -6.26 13.86
N LYS A 107 -2.49 -5.84 15.07
CA LYS A 107 -3.55 -4.83 15.28
C LYS A 107 -3.32 -3.48 14.60
N TRP A 108 -2.12 -3.23 14.09
CA TRP A 108 -1.83 -2.01 13.32
C TRP A 108 -2.57 -2.01 11.97
N ALA A 109 -2.90 -3.18 11.43
CA ALA A 109 -3.55 -3.31 10.12
C ALA A 109 -4.94 -2.69 10.10
N ASP A 110 -5.67 -2.67 11.21
CA ASP A 110 -6.97 -2.00 11.33
C ASP A 110 -6.89 -0.49 11.06
N LYS A 111 -5.70 0.10 11.22
CA LYS A 111 -5.45 1.52 10.94
C LYS A 111 -4.86 1.76 9.56
N ALA A 112 -4.50 0.70 8.84
CA ALA A 112 -3.76 0.82 7.60
C ALA A 112 -4.65 1.26 6.44
N VAL A 113 -4.01 1.88 5.45
CA VAL A 113 -4.51 1.93 4.07
C VAL A 113 -3.90 0.73 3.35
N VAL A 114 -4.71 -0.07 2.67
CA VAL A 114 -4.25 -1.28 1.99
C VAL A 114 -4.40 -1.11 0.48
N LEU A 115 -3.31 -1.25 -0.25
CA LEU A 115 -3.30 -1.38 -1.70
C LEU A 115 -3.33 -2.87 -2.05
N ILE A 116 -4.30 -3.28 -2.87
CA ILE A 116 -4.33 -4.62 -3.47
C ILE A 116 -4.15 -4.45 -4.97
N ALA A 117 -3.11 -5.06 -5.52
CA ALA A 117 -2.73 -4.90 -6.93
C ALA A 117 -2.08 -6.16 -7.47
N GLY A 118 -2.04 -6.32 -8.80
CA GLY A 118 -1.55 -7.54 -9.43
C GLY A 118 -2.70 -8.51 -9.69
N GLY A 119 -2.52 -9.79 -9.39
CA GLY A 119 -3.53 -10.83 -9.66
C GLY A 119 -4.38 -11.17 -8.44
N ASP A 120 -5.54 -11.79 -8.69
CA ASP A 120 -6.47 -12.30 -7.66
C ASP A 120 -6.85 -11.27 -6.58
N LEU A 121 -7.25 -10.07 -7.03
CA LEU A 121 -7.70 -9.00 -6.12
C LEU A 121 -8.81 -9.47 -5.17
N ALA A 122 -9.72 -10.29 -5.68
CA ALA A 122 -10.87 -10.79 -4.94
C ALA A 122 -10.46 -11.74 -3.81
N GLY A 123 -9.58 -12.72 -4.07
CA GLY A 123 -9.08 -13.64 -3.05
C GLY A 123 -8.21 -12.95 -1.99
N LEU A 124 -7.38 -11.98 -2.41
CA LEU A 124 -6.59 -11.17 -1.48
C LEU A 124 -7.48 -10.30 -0.59
N ALA A 125 -8.50 -9.66 -1.16
CA ALA A 125 -9.46 -8.86 -0.41
C ALA A 125 -10.26 -9.71 0.58
N ASP A 126 -10.70 -10.90 0.17
CA ASP A 126 -11.42 -11.84 1.04
C ASP A 126 -10.59 -12.21 2.26
N THR A 127 -9.36 -12.68 2.02
CA THR A 127 -8.42 -13.10 3.06
C THR A 127 -8.06 -11.94 3.98
N LEU A 128 -7.88 -10.73 3.43
CA LEU A 128 -7.59 -9.53 4.21
C LEU A 128 -8.74 -9.21 5.16
N THR A 129 -9.99 -9.24 4.69
CA THR A 129 -11.15 -8.90 5.54
C THR A 129 -11.43 -9.91 6.65
N ASP A 130 -10.98 -11.16 6.49
CA ASP A 130 -11.02 -12.15 7.57
C ASP A 130 -9.90 -11.93 8.60
N ALA A 131 -8.79 -11.29 8.20
CA ALA A 131 -7.61 -11.08 9.03
C ALA A 131 -7.60 -9.72 9.77
N ALA A 132 -8.15 -8.67 9.17
CA ALA A 132 -8.14 -7.29 9.69
C ALA A 132 -9.29 -6.45 9.11
N ALA A 133 -9.61 -5.34 9.78
CA ALA A 133 -10.58 -4.35 9.30
C ALA A 133 -9.88 -3.01 9.01
N PRO A 134 -9.15 -2.88 7.87
CA PRO A 134 -8.37 -1.69 7.57
C PRO A 134 -9.25 -0.45 7.37
N ARG A 135 -8.66 0.74 7.42
CA ARG A 135 -9.42 1.98 7.20
C ARG A 135 -9.92 2.09 5.76
N LEU A 136 -9.09 1.66 4.81
CA LEU A 136 -9.34 1.76 3.38
C LEU A 136 -8.67 0.60 2.65
N ILE A 137 -9.38 0.01 1.69
CA ILE A 137 -8.85 -0.89 0.67
C ILE A 137 -8.91 -0.16 -0.68
N ALA A 138 -7.78 0.01 -1.33
CA ALA A 138 -7.68 0.54 -2.67
C ALA A 138 -7.29 -0.59 -3.63
N LEU A 139 -8.19 -0.86 -4.58
CA LEU A 139 -8.06 -1.94 -5.56
C LEU A 139 -7.48 -1.41 -6.86
N ALA A 140 -6.41 -2.02 -7.36
CA ALA A 140 -5.72 -1.64 -8.58
C ALA A 140 -5.64 -2.85 -9.53
N GLY A 141 -6.59 -2.94 -10.45
CA GLY A 141 -6.68 -4.01 -11.45
C GLY A 141 -7.68 -3.67 -12.55
N GLY A 142 -8.00 -4.66 -13.39
CA GLY A 142 -8.99 -4.46 -14.45
C GLY A 142 -10.43 -4.47 -13.93
N ASP A 143 -11.37 -3.95 -14.73
CA ASP A 143 -12.80 -3.86 -14.38
C ASP A 143 -13.40 -5.19 -13.91
N GLU A 144 -13.00 -6.31 -14.53
CA GLU A 144 -13.47 -7.66 -14.17
C GLU A 144 -12.98 -8.07 -12.76
N GLU A 145 -11.70 -7.87 -12.47
CA GLU A 145 -11.10 -8.19 -11.17
C GLU A 145 -11.65 -7.29 -10.06
N ILE A 146 -11.82 -6.01 -10.37
CA ILE A 146 -12.45 -5.04 -9.47
C ILE A 146 -13.89 -5.47 -9.18
N GLY A 147 -14.68 -5.77 -10.21
CA GLY A 147 -16.06 -6.24 -10.05
C GLY A 147 -16.16 -7.47 -9.16
N ALA A 148 -15.30 -8.47 -9.38
CA ALA A 148 -15.23 -9.67 -8.54
C ALA A 148 -14.88 -9.35 -7.08
N ALA A 149 -13.91 -8.46 -6.84
CA ALA A 149 -13.53 -8.06 -5.49
C ALA A 149 -14.66 -7.30 -4.76
N PHE A 150 -15.37 -6.41 -5.45
CA PHE A 150 -16.51 -5.69 -4.88
C PHE A 150 -17.65 -6.62 -4.43
N GLU A 151 -17.94 -7.66 -5.21
CA GLU A 151 -18.98 -8.64 -4.84
C GLU A 151 -18.63 -9.40 -3.55
N ILE A 152 -17.38 -9.81 -3.39
CA ILE A 152 -16.90 -10.46 -2.15
C ILE A 152 -16.98 -9.49 -0.97
N LEU A 153 -16.42 -8.29 -1.15
CA LEU A 153 -16.26 -7.31 -0.09
C LEU A 153 -17.59 -6.79 0.45
N ARG A 154 -18.65 -6.74 -0.36
CA ARG A 154 -19.95 -6.13 -0.02
C ARG A 154 -20.53 -6.53 1.34
N SER A 155 -20.31 -7.76 1.79
CA SER A 155 -20.82 -8.26 3.08
C SER A 155 -19.81 -8.21 4.23
N LYS A 156 -18.56 -7.80 3.97
CA LYS A 156 -17.43 -7.94 4.90
C LYS A 156 -16.79 -6.62 5.35
N LEU A 157 -17.24 -5.47 4.84
CA LEU A 157 -16.51 -4.21 5.04
C LEU A 157 -16.42 -3.70 6.48
N ASP A 158 -17.40 -3.94 7.35
CA ASP A 158 -17.37 -3.52 8.77
C ASP A 158 -16.78 -2.12 9.03
N GLY A 159 -17.15 -1.12 8.20
CA GLY A 159 -16.64 0.25 8.30
C GLY A 159 -15.36 0.57 7.51
N THR A 160 -14.74 -0.44 6.89
CA THR A 160 -13.65 -0.33 5.91
C THR A 160 -14.14 0.38 4.65
N GLY A 161 -13.47 1.46 4.24
CA GLY A 161 -13.70 2.07 2.93
C GLY A 161 -13.15 1.19 1.80
N VAL A 162 -13.77 1.23 0.62
CA VAL A 162 -13.22 0.61 -0.60
C VAL A 162 -13.22 1.62 -1.74
N VAL A 163 -12.14 1.65 -2.50
CA VAL A 163 -12.02 2.45 -3.72
C VAL A 163 -11.37 1.64 -4.83
N ALA A 164 -11.90 1.76 -6.05
CA ALA A 164 -11.24 1.32 -7.26
C ALA A 164 -10.30 2.43 -7.73
N LEU A 165 -9.04 2.09 -8.01
CA LEU A 165 -8.07 3.01 -8.56
C LEU A 165 -8.18 3.03 -10.08
N GLU A 166 -8.35 4.23 -10.62
CA GLU A 166 -8.27 4.47 -12.05
C GLU A 166 -6.82 4.71 -12.47
N HIS A 167 -6.47 4.24 -13.66
CA HIS A 167 -5.13 4.38 -14.18
C HIS A 167 -4.72 5.85 -14.33
N GLY A 168 -3.60 6.24 -13.71
CA GLY A 168 -3.07 7.60 -13.73
C GLY A 168 -3.87 8.61 -12.89
N LEU A 169 -4.97 8.20 -12.23
CA LEU A 169 -5.75 9.06 -11.36
C LEU A 169 -5.17 9.06 -9.95
N ALA A 170 -5.03 10.26 -9.39
CA ALA A 170 -4.62 10.39 -8.00
C ALA A 170 -5.81 10.35 -7.05
N VAL A 171 -5.67 9.57 -5.98
CA VAL A 171 -6.66 9.43 -4.91
C VAL A 171 -6.05 9.83 -3.57
N GLU A 172 -6.80 10.57 -2.76
CA GLU A 172 -6.42 10.90 -1.39
C GLU A 172 -7.02 9.89 -0.41
N ALA A 173 -6.21 9.44 0.55
CA ALA A 173 -6.52 8.43 1.55
C ALA A 173 -6.16 8.89 2.97
#